data_AF-A0A2S9XAS9-F1
#
_entry.id   AF-A0A2S9XAS9-F1
#
_cell.length_a   1.000
_cell.length_b   1.000
_cell.length_c   1.000
_cell.angle_alpha   90.00
_cell.angle_beta   90.00
_cell.angle_gamma   90.00
#
_symmetry.space_group_name_H-M   'P 1'
#
loop_
_entity.id
_entity.type
_entity.pdbx_description
1 polymer ?
#
loop_
_entity_poly.entity_id
_entity_poly.type
_entity_poly.pdbx_seq_one_letter_code
_entity_poly.pdbx_strand_id
1 'polypeptide(L)'
;MRPAYVAWLSTVFVGDFDDETLDVDVEEPPVPPGLGQPDSALAALVDFLHIDPDLFTAAAEGSPANTHDSEALRQWARGLSSKQQKRWLLRAIERPELALGREMIVAFLRQNPAPTVPPRTVAQLRARAHEVCELRENEEAELRERDRARRETERTLELQQLRKRWSANWKQLEKLVDQKHYDEATALTMKLRDADEGRRKPDFEQRLASLKRDFGRRRGYWQRVNARL
;
A
#
# COMPACT_ATOMS: atom_id res chain seq x y z
N MET A 1 6.10 -1.25 -26.91
CA MET A 1 7.40 -1.91 -27.14
C MET A 1 8.57 -0.95 -26.88
N ARG A 2 8.63 0.24 -27.52
CA ARG A 2 9.69 1.24 -27.25
C ARG A 2 9.90 1.57 -25.74
N PRO A 3 8.86 1.82 -24.92
CA PRO A 3 9.07 2.10 -23.49
C PRO A 3 9.67 0.94 -22.69
N ALA A 4 9.38 -0.31 -23.08
CA ALA A 4 9.91 -1.49 -22.40
C ALA A 4 11.40 -1.70 -22.73
N TYR A 5 11.79 -1.45 -23.98
CA TYR A 5 13.20 -1.48 -24.38
C TYR A 5 14.00 -0.35 -23.70
N VAL A 6 13.45 0.85 -23.60
CA VAL A 6 14.07 1.96 -22.86
C VAL A 6 14.22 1.65 -21.36
N ALA A 7 13.23 0.97 -20.75
CA ALA A 7 13.37 0.49 -19.37
C ALA A 7 14.47 -0.59 -19.24
N TRP A 8 14.67 -1.44 -20.25
CA TRP A 8 15.80 -2.38 -20.27
C TRP A 8 17.15 -1.66 -20.46
N LEU A 9 17.24 -0.62 -21.30
CA LEU A 9 18.44 0.21 -21.39
C LEU A 9 18.82 0.85 -20.05
N SER A 10 17.83 1.24 -19.22
CA SER A 10 18.15 1.75 -17.88
C SER A 10 18.78 0.70 -16.97
N THR A 11 18.52 -0.61 -17.16
CA THR A 11 19.22 -1.64 -16.38
C THR A 11 20.66 -1.85 -16.85
N VAL A 12 20.95 -1.58 -18.12
CA VAL A 12 22.32 -1.59 -18.66
C VAL A 12 23.12 -0.37 -18.19
N PHE A 13 22.47 0.79 -18.06
CA PHE A 13 23.10 2.03 -17.59
C PHE A 13 23.35 2.10 -16.08
N VAL A 14 22.46 1.51 -15.26
CA VAL A 14 22.55 1.55 -13.79
C VAL A 14 23.53 0.51 -13.22
N GLY A 15 23.94 -0.47 -14.01
CA GLY A 15 25.04 -1.33 -13.63
C GLY A 15 26.36 -0.56 -13.73
N ASP A 16 26.88 -0.10 -12.61
CA ASP A 16 28.32 0.18 -12.51
C ASP A 16 29.05 -1.05 -13.04
N PHE A 17 29.97 -0.86 -13.99
CA PHE A 17 30.83 -1.93 -14.51
C PHE A 17 31.73 -2.59 -13.42
N ASP A 18 31.58 -2.16 -12.16
CA ASP A 18 32.22 -2.70 -10.95
C ASP A 18 31.30 -3.62 -10.11
N ASP A 19 30.01 -3.79 -10.44
CA ASP A 19 29.13 -4.75 -9.76
C ASP A 19 29.06 -6.07 -10.56
N GLU A 20 29.37 -7.19 -9.91
CA GLU A 20 29.38 -8.58 -10.44
C GLU A 20 28.00 -9.08 -10.93
N THR A 21 27.03 -8.20 -11.17
CA THR A 21 25.61 -8.52 -11.37
C THR A 21 25.11 -8.41 -12.81
N LEU A 22 25.84 -7.77 -13.72
CA LEU A 22 25.53 -7.82 -15.16
C LEU A 22 26.45 -8.84 -15.84
N ASP A 23 25.87 -9.99 -16.23
CA ASP A 23 26.50 -10.88 -17.19
C ASP A 23 26.72 -10.09 -18.50
N VAL A 24 27.97 -9.79 -18.82
CA VAL A 24 28.37 -9.07 -20.05
C VAL A 24 28.03 -9.88 -21.31
N ASP A 25 27.67 -11.15 -21.14
CA ASP A 25 27.25 -12.09 -22.17
C ASP A 25 25.72 -12.13 -22.40
N VAL A 26 24.93 -11.23 -21.80
CA VAL A 26 23.47 -11.16 -22.06
C VAL A 26 23.21 -10.60 -23.46
N GLU A 27 22.51 -11.38 -24.29
CA GLU A 27 22.08 -10.96 -25.63
C GLU A 27 21.12 -9.76 -25.58
N GLU A 28 21.35 -8.78 -26.46
CA GLU A 28 20.48 -7.63 -26.63
C GLU A 28 19.07 -8.07 -27.09
N PRO A 29 17.99 -7.62 -26.44
CA PRO A 29 16.64 -7.88 -26.90
C PRO A 29 16.37 -7.18 -28.26
N PRO A 30 15.39 -7.67 -29.05
CA PRO A 30 15.12 -7.12 -30.38
C PRO A 30 14.80 -5.62 -30.31
N VAL A 31 15.59 -4.83 -31.05
CA VAL A 31 15.47 -3.36 -31.08
C VAL A 31 14.13 -2.95 -31.71
N PRO A 32 13.30 -2.16 -31.01
CA PRO A 32 12.01 -1.75 -31.54
C PRO A 32 12.17 -0.75 -32.69
N PRO A 33 11.32 -0.79 -33.72
CA PRO A 33 11.38 0.16 -34.83
C PRO A 33 11.15 1.60 -34.37
N GLY A 34 11.85 2.55 -35.00
CA GLY A 34 11.70 3.98 -34.78
C GLY A 34 12.35 4.51 -33.50
N LEU A 35 13.37 3.83 -32.97
CA LEU A 35 14.16 4.33 -31.83
C LEU A 35 15.04 5.52 -32.23
N GLY A 36 15.60 5.50 -33.45
CA GLY A 36 16.41 6.60 -34.00
C GLY A 36 15.66 7.87 -34.38
N GLN A 37 14.33 7.91 -34.17
CA GLN A 37 13.50 9.11 -34.32
C GLN A 37 12.57 9.24 -33.11
N PRO A 38 13.12 9.66 -31.95
CA PRO A 38 12.32 9.74 -30.73
C PRO A 38 11.21 10.79 -30.87
N ASP A 39 9.97 10.39 -30.57
CA ASP A 39 8.88 11.34 -30.36
C ASP A 39 9.04 12.01 -28.98
N SER A 40 8.30 13.10 -28.73
CA SER A 40 8.41 13.88 -27.50
C SER A 40 8.15 13.06 -26.23
N ALA A 41 7.30 12.03 -26.31
CA ALA A 41 7.02 11.16 -25.19
C ALA A 41 8.19 10.19 -24.91
N LEU A 42 8.84 9.70 -25.96
CA LEU A 42 10.01 8.83 -25.84
C LEU A 42 11.23 9.60 -25.34
N ALA A 43 11.48 10.80 -25.84
CA ALA A 43 12.55 11.66 -25.34
C ALA A 43 12.37 11.96 -23.85
N ALA A 44 11.16 12.36 -23.42
CA ALA A 44 10.88 12.60 -22.00
C ALA A 44 11.05 11.35 -21.12
N LEU A 45 10.83 10.15 -21.67
CA LEU A 45 11.07 8.89 -20.95
C LEU A 45 12.56 8.59 -20.79
N VAL A 46 13.36 8.80 -21.84
CA VAL A 46 14.82 8.65 -21.82
C VAL A 46 15.43 9.62 -20.80
N ASP A 47 14.97 10.87 -20.82
CA ASP A 47 15.38 11.89 -19.85
C ASP A 47 14.97 11.50 -18.42
N PHE A 48 13.73 11.06 -18.19
CA PHE A 48 13.23 10.67 -16.87
C PHE A 48 14.02 9.50 -16.26
N LEU A 49 14.48 8.57 -17.10
CA LEU A 49 15.28 7.41 -16.67
C LEU A 49 16.79 7.70 -16.65
N HIS A 50 17.20 8.95 -16.95
CA HIS A 50 18.59 9.40 -17.01
C HIS A 50 19.49 8.47 -17.83
N ILE A 51 19.01 7.96 -18.96
CA ILE A 51 19.81 7.05 -19.81
C ILE A 51 20.92 7.86 -20.48
N ASP A 52 22.13 7.30 -20.55
CA ASP A 52 23.24 7.90 -21.29
C ASP A 52 22.83 8.22 -22.74
N PRO A 53 22.95 9.47 -23.19
CA PRO A 53 22.69 9.83 -24.59
C PRO A 53 23.49 9.00 -25.60
N ASP A 54 24.73 8.62 -25.26
CA ASP A 54 25.59 7.83 -26.12
C ASP A 54 25.14 6.36 -26.17
N LEU A 55 24.70 5.79 -25.04
CA LEU A 55 24.10 4.45 -24.97
C LEU A 55 22.79 4.38 -25.76
N PHE A 56 21.94 5.40 -25.62
CA PHE A 56 20.70 5.49 -26.39
C PHE A 56 20.97 5.62 -27.89
N THR A 57 22.01 6.37 -28.27
CA THR A 57 22.43 6.52 -29.66
C THR A 57 22.93 5.19 -30.24
N ALA A 58 23.77 4.46 -29.51
CA ALA A 58 24.24 3.14 -29.92
C ALA A 58 23.08 2.14 -30.11
N ALA A 59 22.14 2.10 -29.17
CA ALA A 59 20.93 1.29 -29.27
C ALA A 59 20.06 1.66 -30.48
N ALA A 60 20.00 2.95 -30.84
CA ALA A 60 19.24 3.41 -31.99
C ALA A 60 19.83 2.99 -33.34
N GLU A 61 21.11 2.64 -33.43
CA GLU A 61 21.73 2.16 -34.68
C GLU A 61 21.14 0.82 -35.16
N GLY A 62 20.76 -0.05 -34.22
CA GLY A 62 20.11 -1.33 -34.50
C GLY A 62 18.61 -1.21 -34.81
N SER A 63 18.02 -0.02 -34.69
CA SER A 63 16.58 0.16 -34.84
C SER A 63 16.14 0.11 -36.30
N PRO A 64 15.21 -0.78 -36.68
CA PRO A 64 14.59 -0.72 -37.98
C PRO A 64 13.81 0.58 -38.16
N ALA A 65 13.71 1.06 -39.41
CA ALA A 65 12.89 2.22 -39.72
C ALA A 65 11.41 1.92 -39.43
N ASN A 66 10.72 2.81 -38.72
CA ASN A 66 9.28 2.71 -38.50
C ASN A 66 8.52 3.26 -39.73
N THR A 67 8.83 2.75 -40.91
CA THR A 67 8.22 3.19 -42.16
C THR A 67 7.02 2.31 -42.47
N HIS A 68 5.85 2.77 -42.06
CA HIS A 68 4.60 2.33 -42.67
C HIS A 68 4.29 3.30 -43.80
N ASP A 69 3.99 2.78 -44.99
CA ASP A 69 3.52 3.62 -46.10
C ASP A 69 2.19 4.26 -45.69
N SER A 70 2.29 5.53 -45.30
CA SER A 70 1.17 6.30 -44.79
C SER A 70 0.09 6.47 -45.86
N GLU A 71 0.44 6.49 -47.14
CA GLU A 71 -0.52 6.64 -48.21
C GLU A 71 -1.20 5.31 -48.53
N ALA A 72 -0.47 4.20 -48.59
CA ALA A 72 -1.07 2.87 -48.71
C ALA A 72 -1.99 2.55 -47.52
N LEU A 73 -1.60 2.94 -46.30
CA LEU A 73 -2.42 2.77 -45.10
C LEU A 73 -3.71 3.60 -45.17
N ARG A 74 -3.65 4.85 -45.66
CA ARG A 74 -4.84 5.69 -45.89
C ARG A 74 -5.74 5.11 -46.96
N GLN A 75 -5.18 4.59 -48.05
CA GLN A 75 -5.95 3.93 -49.12
C GLN A 75 -6.66 2.67 -48.60
N TRP A 76 -5.96 1.84 -47.83
CA TRP A 76 -6.56 0.69 -47.14
C TRP A 76 -7.69 1.12 -46.20
N ALA A 77 -7.48 2.17 -45.39
CA ALA A 77 -8.49 2.68 -44.47
C ALA A 77 -9.75 3.20 -45.20
N ARG A 78 -9.58 3.86 -46.35
CA ARG A 78 -10.70 4.30 -47.21
C ARG A 78 -11.47 3.12 -47.83
N GLY A 79 -10.81 2.00 -48.08
CA GLY A 79 -11.43 0.77 -48.59
C GLY A 79 -12.23 -0.03 -47.55
N LEU A 80 -12.18 0.33 -46.27
CA LEU A 80 -12.94 -0.36 -45.23
C LEU A 80 -14.44 -0.12 -45.36
N SER A 81 -15.25 -1.15 -45.10
CA SER A 81 -16.70 -1.01 -45.04
C SER A 81 -17.13 -0.09 -43.89
N SER A 82 -18.31 0.53 -44.01
CA SER A 82 -18.86 1.41 -42.97
C SER A 82 -19.01 0.71 -41.62
N LYS A 83 -19.25 -0.61 -41.60
CA LYS A 83 -19.32 -1.41 -40.37
C LYS A 83 -17.95 -1.52 -39.70
N GLN A 84 -16.89 -1.73 -40.47
CA GLN A 84 -15.53 -1.81 -39.95
C GLN A 84 -15.05 -0.46 -39.43
N GLN A 85 -15.31 0.63 -40.16
CA GLN A 85 -14.97 1.99 -39.71
C GLN A 85 -15.68 2.33 -38.39
N LYS A 86 -16.99 2.08 -38.29
CA LYS A 86 -17.75 2.28 -37.04
C LYS A 86 -17.21 1.45 -35.87
N ARG A 87 -16.81 0.19 -36.13
CA ARG A 87 -16.21 -0.66 -35.09
C ARG A 87 -14.92 -0.06 -34.52
N TRP A 88 -14.06 0.50 -35.39
CA TRP A 88 -12.83 1.15 -34.94
C TRP A 88 -13.09 2.44 -34.16
N LEU A 89 -14.09 3.23 -34.58
CA LEU A 89 -14.50 4.44 -33.86
C LEU A 89 -15.08 4.13 -32.48
N LEU A 90 -15.93 3.12 -32.35
CA LEU A 90 -16.48 2.71 -31.05
C LEU A 90 -15.37 2.21 -30.11
N ARG A 91 -14.43 1.42 -30.62
CA ARG A 91 -13.27 0.97 -29.85
C ARG A 91 -12.39 2.13 -29.37
N ALA A 92 -12.29 3.21 -30.14
CA ALA A 92 -11.57 4.41 -29.72
C ALA A 92 -12.30 5.14 -28.58
N ILE A 93 -13.64 5.22 -28.62
CA ILE A 93 -14.45 5.80 -27.54
C ILE A 93 -14.33 4.98 -26.25
N GLU A 94 -14.30 3.66 -26.35
CA GLU A 94 -14.13 2.75 -25.19
C GLU A 94 -12.74 2.85 -24.54
N ARG A 95 -11.78 3.52 -25.20
CA ARG A 95 -10.38 3.67 -24.77
C ARG A 95 -10.00 5.15 -24.69
N PRO A 96 -10.59 5.92 -23.75
CA PRO A 96 -10.37 7.36 -23.62
C PRO A 96 -8.91 7.76 -23.37
N GLU A 97 -8.10 6.84 -22.88
CA GLU A 97 -6.66 6.99 -22.64
C GLU A 97 -5.85 7.15 -23.95
N LEU A 98 -6.39 6.71 -25.09
CA LEU A 98 -5.76 6.88 -26.38
C LEU A 98 -6.06 8.28 -26.95
N ALA A 99 -5.10 8.84 -27.69
CA ALA A 99 -5.21 10.18 -28.28
C ALA A 99 -6.52 10.38 -29.07
N LEU A 100 -6.86 9.43 -29.96
CA LEU A 100 -8.09 9.48 -30.76
C LEU A 100 -9.36 9.41 -29.89
N GLY A 101 -9.37 8.57 -28.85
CA GLY A 101 -10.50 8.46 -27.93
C GLY A 101 -10.77 9.76 -27.20
N ARG A 102 -9.70 10.42 -26.71
CA ARG A 102 -9.77 11.73 -26.09
C ARG A 102 -10.26 12.81 -27.04
N GLU A 103 -9.76 12.85 -28.28
CA GLU A 103 -10.22 13.80 -29.30
C GLU A 103 -11.71 13.64 -29.60
N MET A 104 -12.20 12.39 -29.70
CA MET A 104 -13.62 12.10 -29.91
C MET A 104 -14.48 12.56 -28.73
N ILE A 105 -14.03 12.37 -27.49
CA ILE A 105 -14.73 12.86 -26.30
C ILE A 105 -14.79 14.38 -26.30
N VAL A 106 -13.69 15.07 -26.61
CA VAL A 106 -13.66 16.54 -26.71
C VAL A 106 -14.62 17.02 -27.81
N ALA A 107 -14.63 16.37 -28.97
CA ALA A 107 -15.56 16.69 -30.05
C ALA A 107 -17.02 16.50 -29.63
N PHE A 108 -17.32 15.41 -28.90
CA PHE A 108 -18.65 15.14 -28.36
C PHE A 108 -19.09 16.20 -27.33
N LEU A 109 -18.22 16.57 -26.39
CA LEU A 109 -18.50 17.60 -25.38
C LEU A 109 -18.68 19.00 -25.97
N ARG A 110 -18.01 19.30 -27.09
CA ARG A 110 -18.24 20.56 -27.83
C ARG A 110 -19.64 20.62 -28.45
N GLN A 111 -20.16 19.50 -28.91
CA GLN A 111 -21.50 19.39 -29.47
C GLN A 111 -22.57 19.26 -28.38
N ASN A 112 -22.18 18.74 -27.20
CA ASN A 112 -23.04 18.51 -26.05
C ASN A 112 -22.44 19.25 -24.84
N PRO A 113 -22.49 20.59 -24.83
CA PRO A 113 -21.97 21.35 -23.71
C PRO A 113 -22.74 20.94 -22.45
N ALA A 114 -21.99 20.54 -21.42
CA ALA A 114 -22.57 20.35 -20.10
C ALA A 114 -23.21 21.66 -19.62
N PRO A 115 -24.28 21.60 -18.80
CA PRO A 115 -24.85 22.80 -18.20
C PRO A 115 -23.74 23.56 -17.47
N THR A 116 -23.62 24.85 -17.77
CA THR A 116 -22.59 25.71 -17.17
C THR A 116 -22.81 25.80 -15.67
N VAL A 117 -21.99 25.09 -14.91
CA VAL A 117 -21.90 25.32 -13.46
C VAL A 117 -21.17 26.65 -13.26
N PRO A 118 -21.72 27.59 -12.48
CA PRO A 118 -21.03 28.85 -12.22
C PRO A 118 -19.62 28.57 -11.66
N PRO A 119 -18.58 29.28 -12.16
CA PRO A 119 -17.22 29.02 -11.74
C PRO A 119 -17.08 29.29 -10.24
N ARG A 120 -16.62 28.26 -9.51
CA ARG A 120 -16.31 28.41 -8.09
C ARG A 120 -15.12 29.37 -7.92
N THR A 121 -15.18 30.24 -6.93
CA THR A 121 -14.03 31.05 -6.54
C THR A 121 -13.01 30.18 -5.79
N VAL A 122 -11.75 30.60 -5.77
CA VAL A 122 -10.70 29.93 -4.97
C VAL A 122 -11.07 29.92 -3.49
N ALA A 123 -11.74 30.97 -3.00
CA ALA A 123 -12.24 31.04 -1.63
C ALA A 123 -13.29 29.95 -1.34
N GLN A 124 -14.24 29.74 -2.25
CA GLN A 124 -15.23 28.66 -2.14
C GLN A 124 -14.58 27.27 -2.15
N LEU A 125 -13.55 27.07 -2.98
CA LEU A 125 -12.82 25.80 -3.01
C LEU A 125 -12.08 25.54 -1.69
N ARG A 126 -11.39 26.55 -1.14
CA ARG A 126 -10.68 26.42 0.15
C ARG A 126 -11.63 26.19 1.31
N ALA A 127 -12.74 26.93 1.37
CA ALA A 127 -13.77 26.72 2.38
C ALA A 127 -14.31 25.29 2.32
N ARG A 128 -14.63 24.80 1.13
CA ARG A 128 -15.12 23.43 0.96
C ARG A 128 -14.08 22.37 1.33
N ALA A 129 -12.79 22.60 1.04
CA ALA A 129 -11.72 21.70 1.44
C ALA A 129 -11.57 21.62 2.96
N HIS A 130 -11.73 22.74 3.66
CA HIS A 130 -11.72 22.79 5.12
C HIS A 130 -12.88 21.97 5.71
N GLU A 131 -14.10 22.18 5.24
CA GLU A 131 -15.28 21.42 5.67
C GLU A 131 -15.10 19.91 5.48
N VAL A 132 -14.52 19.49 4.36
CA VAL A 132 -14.24 18.07 4.10
C VAL A 132 -13.17 17.52 5.04
N CYS A 133 -12.16 18.33 5.40
CA CYS A 133 -11.15 17.95 6.37
C CYS A 133 -11.75 17.79 7.76
N GLU A 134 -12.55 18.75 8.21
CA GLU A 134 -13.23 18.71 9.52
C GLU A 134 -14.18 17.53 9.62
N LEU A 135 -14.94 17.22 8.57
CA LEU A 135 -15.82 16.04 8.56
C LEU A 135 -15.02 14.76 8.79
N ARG A 136 -13.91 14.57 8.05
CA ARG A 136 -13.04 13.40 8.18
C ARG A 136 -12.44 13.30 9.58
N GLU A 137 -11.94 14.41 10.11
CA GLU A 137 -11.34 14.44 11.46
C GLU A 137 -12.34 14.11 12.55
N ASN A 138 -13.59 14.58 12.42
CA ASN A 138 -14.67 14.25 13.33
C ASN A 138 -15.05 12.76 13.25
N GLU A 139 -15.19 12.21 12.05
CA GLU A 139 -15.44 10.78 11.85
C GLU A 139 -14.33 9.91 12.45
N GLU A 140 -13.05 10.28 12.21
CA GLU A 140 -11.89 9.60 12.79
C GLU A 140 -11.84 9.74 14.32
N ALA A 141 -12.27 10.87 14.88
CA ALA A 141 -12.37 11.07 16.33
C ALA A 141 -13.48 10.20 16.93
N GLU A 142 -14.66 10.16 16.33
CA GLU A 142 -15.77 9.30 16.78
C GLU A 142 -15.40 7.82 16.77
N LEU A 143 -14.71 7.36 15.71
CA LEU A 143 -14.21 5.98 15.64
C LEU A 143 -13.21 5.69 16.76
N ARG A 144 -12.26 6.60 17.00
CA ARG A 144 -11.29 6.47 18.10
C ARG A 144 -11.96 6.41 19.47
N GLU A 145 -12.96 7.25 19.72
CA GLU A 145 -13.71 7.24 20.98
C GLU A 145 -14.56 5.97 21.15
N ARG A 146 -15.20 5.48 20.08
CA ARG A 146 -15.93 4.20 20.12
C ARG A 146 -15.01 3.03 20.39
N ASP A 147 -13.82 3.01 19.79
CA ASP A 147 -12.82 1.97 20.03
C ASP A 147 -12.26 2.03 21.45
N ARG A 148 -12.02 3.24 21.99
CA ARG A 148 -11.61 3.43 23.40
C ARG A 148 -12.69 2.91 24.35
N ALA A 149 -13.94 3.31 24.15
CA ALA A 149 -15.07 2.86 24.97
C ALA A 149 -15.25 1.33 24.90
N ARG A 150 -15.09 0.73 23.70
CA ARG A 150 -15.11 -0.73 23.55
C ARG A 150 -13.99 -1.40 24.34
N ARG A 151 -12.75 -0.91 24.22
CA ARG A 151 -11.60 -1.48 24.95
C ARG A 151 -11.76 -1.35 26.47
N GLU A 152 -12.32 -0.24 26.94
CA GLU A 152 -12.60 -0.05 28.37
C GLU A 152 -13.70 -0.98 28.87
N THR A 153 -14.78 -1.17 28.11
CA THR A 153 -15.85 -2.11 28.47
C THR A 153 -15.34 -3.56 28.45
N GLU A 154 -14.55 -3.96 27.44
CA GLU A 154 -13.90 -5.28 27.38
C GLU A 154 -12.95 -5.49 28.56
N ARG A 155 -12.09 -4.50 28.87
CA ARG A 155 -11.15 -4.56 30.00
C ARG A 155 -11.90 -4.69 31.33
N THR A 156 -12.94 -3.91 31.54
CA THR A 156 -13.72 -3.98 32.79
C THR A 156 -14.44 -5.32 32.95
N LEU A 157 -15.01 -5.87 31.86
CA LEU A 157 -15.62 -7.20 31.87
C LEU A 157 -14.59 -8.30 32.13
N GLU A 158 -13.39 -8.23 31.51
CA GLU A 158 -12.30 -9.17 31.75
C GLU A 158 -11.87 -9.15 33.22
N LEU A 159 -11.63 -7.97 33.80
CA LEU A 159 -11.28 -7.83 35.21
C LEU A 159 -12.39 -8.36 36.14
N GLN A 160 -13.66 -8.12 35.81
CA GLN A 160 -14.79 -8.68 36.56
C GLN A 160 -14.82 -10.21 36.50
N GLN A 161 -14.57 -10.82 35.34
CA GLN A 161 -14.50 -12.28 35.21
C GLN A 161 -13.32 -12.86 36.00
N LEU A 162 -12.16 -12.19 35.99
CA LEU A 162 -10.99 -12.60 36.77
C LEU A 162 -11.28 -12.56 38.28
N ARG A 163 -12.00 -11.52 38.75
CA ARG A 163 -12.47 -11.41 40.15
C ARG A 163 -13.47 -12.52 40.51
N LYS A 164 -14.41 -12.85 39.63
CA LYS A 164 -15.39 -13.94 39.86
C LYS A 164 -14.72 -15.31 39.94
N ARG A 165 -13.72 -15.56 39.10
CA ARG A 165 -12.97 -16.83 39.02
C ARG A 165 -11.65 -16.79 39.78
N TRP A 166 -11.55 -15.96 40.82
CA TRP A 166 -10.31 -15.68 41.55
C TRP A 166 -9.51 -16.94 41.91
N SER A 167 -10.14 -17.88 42.63
CA SER A 167 -9.49 -19.12 43.07
C SER A 167 -9.12 -20.07 41.92
N ALA A 168 -9.92 -20.11 40.86
CA ALA A 168 -9.63 -20.93 39.68
C ALA A 168 -8.45 -20.38 38.88
N ASN A 169 -8.35 -19.05 38.75
CA ASN A 169 -7.24 -18.39 38.06
C ASN A 169 -5.92 -18.58 38.83
N TRP A 170 -5.94 -18.57 40.17
CA TRP A 170 -4.75 -18.89 40.98
C TRP A 170 -4.28 -20.34 40.79
N LYS A 171 -5.20 -21.32 40.76
CA LYS A 171 -4.86 -22.72 40.44
C LYS A 171 -4.31 -22.87 39.02
N GLN A 172 -4.84 -22.12 38.06
CA GLN A 172 -4.33 -22.11 36.69
C GLN A 172 -2.94 -21.47 36.62
N LEU A 173 -2.67 -20.42 37.40
CA LEU A 173 -1.35 -19.82 37.52
C LEU A 173 -0.33 -20.82 38.08
N GLU A 174 -0.67 -21.54 39.15
CA GLU A 174 0.17 -22.61 39.72
C GLU A 174 0.49 -23.68 38.66
N LYS A 175 -0.51 -24.10 37.87
CA LYS A 175 -0.33 -25.06 36.77
C LYS A 175 0.57 -24.53 35.65
N LEU A 176 0.41 -23.27 35.24
CA LEU A 176 1.24 -22.64 34.20
C LEU A 176 2.69 -22.49 34.67
N VAL A 177 2.89 -22.11 35.94
CA VAL A 177 4.21 -22.06 36.56
C VAL A 177 4.83 -23.44 36.61
N ASP A 178 4.05 -24.49 36.89
CA ASP A 178 4.50 -25.88 36.94
C ASP A 178 4.89 -26.43 35.55
N GLN A 179 4.11 -26.08 34.52
CA GLN A 179 4.36 -26.44 33.12
C GLN A 179 5.45 -25.59 32.43
N LYS A 180 6.09 -24.66 33.15
CA LYS A 180 7.16 -23.76 32.65
C LYS A 180 6.71 -22.76 31.57
N HIS A 181 5.41 -22.45 31.48
CA HIS A 181 4.87 -21.39 30.61
C HIS A 181 5.03 -20.00 31.27
N TYR A 182 6.27 -19.53 31.36
CA TYR A 182 6.60 -18.35 32.18
C TYR A 182 6.02 -17.03 31.65
N ASP A 183 5.88 -16.87 30.33
CA ASP A 183 5.33 -15.63 29.75
C ASP A 183 3.83 -15.47 30.01
N GLU A 184 3.07 -16.56 29.83
CA GLU A 184 1.63 -16.61 30.14
C GLU A 184 1.38 -16.47 31.65
N ALA A 185 2.19 -17.13 32.49
CA ALA A 185 2.10 -17.01 33.94
C ALA A 185 2.39 -15.57 34.43
N THR A 186 3.38 -14.90 33.83
CA THR A 186 3.69 -13.50 34.16
C THR A 186 2.55 -12.58 33.74
N ALA A 187 1.98 -12.79 32.54
CA ALA A 187 0.83 -12.02 32.07
C ALA A 187 -0.42 -12.21 32.95
N LEU A 188 -0.70 -13.44 33.36
CA LEU A 188 -1.82 -13.76 34.25
C LEU A 188 -1.63 -13.14 35.65
N THR A 189 -0.39 -13.08 36.15
CA THR A 189 -0.08 -12.45 37.45
C THR A 189 -0.33 -10.94 37.42
N MET A 190 0.05 -10.25 36.34
CA MET A 190 -0.25 -8.82 36.17
C MET A 190 -1.77 -8.58 36.08
N LYS A 191 -2.48 -9.39 35.29
CA LYS A 191 -3.95 -9.33 35.20
C LYS A 191 -4.64 -9.59 36.55
N LEU A 192 -4.10 -10.49 37.37
CA LEU A 192 -4.61 -10.76 38.72
C LEU A 192 -4.32 -9.60 39.70
N ARG A 193 -3.19 -8.90 39.56
CA ARG A 193 -2.89 -7.68 40.32
C ARG A 193 -3.90 -6.56 39.99
N ASP A 194 -4.08 -6.25 38.71
CA ASP A 194 -5.06 -5.26 38.22
C ASP A 194 -6.49 -5.62 38.69
N ALA A 195 -6.80 -6.91 38.73
CA ALA A 195 -8.08 -7.39 39.23
C ALA A 195 -8.22 -7.25 40.76
N ASP A 196 -7.14 -7.23 41.54
CA ASP A 196 -7.20 -7.12 43.01
C ASP A 196 -7.46 -5.69 43.50
N GLU A 197 -7.01 -4.67 42.77
CA GLU A 197 -7.16 -3.24 43.14
C GLU A 197 -8.63 -2.81 43.36
N GLY A 198 -9.58 -3.47 42.69
CA GLY A 198 -11.01 -3.21 42.86
C GLY A 198 -11.77 -4.28 43.66
N ARG A 199 -11.08 -5.12 44.43
CA ARG A 199 -11.72 -6.08 45.35
C ARG A 199 -11.91 -5.46 46.73
N ARG A 200 -12.96 -5.90 47.42
CA ARG A 200 -13.32 -5.42 48.78
C ARG A 200 -12.30 -5.81 49.85
N LYS A 201 -11.51 -6.86 49.60
CA LYS A 201 -10.37 -7.30 50.42
C LYS A 201 -9.25 -7.75 49.48
N PRO A 202 -8.23 -6.93 49.22
CA PRO A 202 -7.09 -7.33 48.42
C PRO A 202 -6.33 -8.45 49.14
N ASP A 203 -6.14 -9.59 48.49
CA ASP A 203 -5.39 -10.75 49.02
C ASP A 203 -4.26 -11.21 48.09
N PHE A 204 -3.98 -10.42 47.04
CA PHE A 204 -2.96 -10.73 46.04
C PHE A 204 -1.58 -10.94 46.64
N GLU A 205 -1.11 -10.04 47.50
CA GLU A 205 0.24 -10.14 48.10
C GLU A 205 0.39 -11.38 48.98
N GLN A 206 -0.65 -11.75 49.73
CA GLN A 206 -0.63 -12.93 50.60
C GLN A 206 -0.59 -14.24 49.80
N ARG A 207 -1.34 -14.29 48.69
CA ARG A 207 -1.34 -15.44 47.77
C ARG A 207 -0.04 -15.52 46.98
N LEU A 208 0.50 -14.39 46.52
CA LEU A 208 1.78 -14.33 45.83
C LEU A 208 2.93 -14.76 46.75
N ALA A 209 2.92 -14.36 48.02
CA ALA A 209 3.89 -14.80 49.01
C ALA A 209 3.81 -16.31 49.30
N SER A 210 2.60 -16.89 49.24
CA SER A 210 2.40 -18.33 49.39
C SER A 210 2.91 -19.09 48.16
N LEU A 211 2.62 -18.60 46.94
CA LEU A 211 3.16 -19.13 45.70
C LEU A 211 4.71 -19.06 45.66
N LYS A 212 5.31 -18.02 46.25
CA LYS A 212 6.77 -17.87 46.37
C LYS A 212 7.39 -18.91 47.31
N ARG A 213 6.68 -19.31 48.38
CA ARG A 213 7.10 -20.41 49.25
C ARG A 213 7.07 -21.74 48.51
N ASP A 214 6.03 -21.99 47.72
CA ASP A 214 5.82 -23.29 47.06
C ASP A 214 6.67 -23.46 45.77
N PHE A 215 6.83 -22.39 44.99
CA PHE A 215 7.55 -22.38 43.71
C PHE A 215 8.86 -21.57 43.73
N GLY A 216 9.44 -21.34 44.91
CA GLY A 216 10.65 -20.52 45.09
C GLY A 216 11.90 -21.00 44.33
N ARG A 217 11.93 -22.27 43.91
CA ARG A 217 13.04 -22.84 43.11
C ARG A 217 13.02 -22.41 41.63
N ARG A 218 11.92 -21.85 41.10
CA ARG A 218 11.79 -21.46 39.68
C ARG A 218 12.20 -20.00 39.45
N ARG A 219 13.51 -19.72 39.46
CA ARG A 219 14.08 -18.35 39.38
C ARG A 219 13.68 -17.57 38.12
N GLY A 220 13.50 -18.22 36.98
CA GLY A 220 13.17 -17.56 35.70
C GLY A 220 11.78 -16.90 35.67
N TYR A 221 10.81 -17.44 36.40
CA TYR A 221 9.48 -16.84 36.56
C TYR A 221 9.55 -15.58 37.43
N TRP A 222 10.19 -15.69 38.60
CA TRP A 222 10.29 -14.58 39.56
C TRP A 222 11.11 -13.41 39.03
N GLN A 223 12.13 -13.65 38.18
CA GLN A 223 12.84 -12.58 37.48
C GLN A 223 11.93 -11.77 36.55
N ARG A 224 11.05 -12.43 35.77
CA ARG A 224 10.13 -11.74 34.84
C ARG A 224 8.99 -11.03 35.56
N VAL A 225 8.51 -11.59 36.66
CA VAL A 225 7.48 -10.97 37.51
C VAL A 225 8.03 -9.73 38.21
N ASN A 226 9.23 -9.80 38.82
CA ASN A 226 9.85 -8.64 39.47
C ASN A 226 10.25 -7.53 38.49
N ALA A 227 10.49 -7.85 37.21
CA ALA A 227 10.79 -6.86 36.18
C ALA A 227 9.54 -6.10 35.68
N ARG A 228 8.33 -6.57 35.99
CA ARG A 228 7.06 -6.01 35.52
C ARG A 228 6.12 -5.55 36.66
N LEU A 229 6.42 -5.89 37.91
CA LEU A 229 5.72 -5.43 39.12
C LEU A 229 6.19 -4.04 39.52
#